data_AF-A0A9W7H9L5-F1
#
_entry.id   AF-A0A9W7H9L5-F1
#
_cell.length_a   1.000
_cell.length_b   1.000
_cell.length_c   1.000
_cell.angle_alpha   90.00
_cell.angle_beta   90.00
_cell.angle_gamma   90.00
#
_symmetry.space_group_name_H-M   'P 1'
#
loop_
_entity.id
_entity.type
_entity.pdbx_description
1 polymer ?
#
loop_
_entity_poly.entity_id
_entity_poly.type
_entity_poly.pdbx_seq_one_letter_code
_entity_poly.pdbx_strand_id
1 'polypeptide(L)'
;MPIFSFSKQALKGKSQQTPKRRKGEKEKRQRSVEVLALESMATETGTQKQQEQEQKKPTEKRKPVFVKVDQLKPGTNGHTLIAKVLSSEMVLQKGRPASQNLRQTRIAECLVGDETGTILFTARNDQVDLMKPGVTVILRNAKIDMFKGSMRLAVDKWARVEVTDPATFAVKEDNNLSLVEYELVNVVEE
;
A
#
# COMPACT_ATOMS: atom_id res chain seq x y z
N MET A 1 57.00 -4.67 19.76
CA MET A 1 56.92 -5.63 20.89
C MET A 1 56.30 -4.88 22.07
N PRO A 2 55.30 -5.39 22.82
CA PRO A 2 54.98 -6.79 23.18
C PRO A 2 53.64 -7.30 22.58
N ILE A 3 53.53 -8.56 22.14
CA ILE A 3 53.18 -9.84 22.83
C ILE A 3 51.66 -10.03 23.03
N PHE A 4 51.13 -10.96 22.22
CA PHE A 4 49.81 -11.59 22.30
C PHE A 4 49.68 -12.52 23.51
N SER A 5 48.47 -12.65 24.07
CA SER A 5 48.01 -13.92 24.66
C SER A 5 46.48 -14.00 24.67
N PHE A 6 45.98 -15.05 24.02
CA PHE A 6 44.60 -15.45 23.83
C PHE A 6 44.14 -16.41 24.95
N SER A 7 42.81 -16.49 25.15
CA SER A 7 42.03 -17.75 25.25
C SER A 7 41.31 -18.14 26.56
N LYS A 8 40.03 -18.50 26.33
CA LYS A 8 39.15 -19.53 26.95
C LYS A 8 38.34 -19.27 28.24
N GLN A 9 37.06 -18.96 28.01
CA GLN A 9 35.83 -19.72 28.35
C GLN A 9 35.74 -20.50 29.69
N ALA A 10 34.66 -20.25 30.48
CA ALA A 10 33.46 -21.12 30.57
C ALA A 10 32.73 -21.12 31.95
N LEU A 11 31.39 -21.01 31.88
CA LEU A 11 30.34 -21.70 32.65
C LEU A 11 30.16 -21.49 34.18
N LYS A 12 29.03 -20.84 34.52
CA LYS A 12 28.10 -21.12 35.65
C LYS A 12 26.93 -20.13 35.50
N GLY A 13 25.65 -20.43 35.63
CA GLY A 13 24.88 -21.62 35.94
C GLY A 13 23.41 -21.14 35.97
N LYS A 14 22.49 -21.93 35.40
CA LYS A 14 21.05 -21.64 35.34
C LYS A 14 20.44 -21.67 36.74
N SER A 15 19.56 -20.74 37.08
CA SER A 15 18.45 -21.02 38.01
C SER A 15 17.18 -20.32 37.54
N GLN A 16 16.17 -21.15 37.32
CA GLN A 16 14.81 -20.83 36.93
C GLN A 16 14.03 -20.47 38.20
N GLN A 17 13.16 -19.46 38.15
CA GLN A 17 12.05 -19.33 39.11
C GLN A 17 10.84 -18.67 38.44
N THR A 18 9.79 -19.48 38.29
CA THR A 18 8.40 -19.08 38.07
C THR A 18 7.53 -19.83 39.13
N PRO A 19 6.20 -19.64 39.18
CA PRO A 19 5.52 -18.72 40.08
C PRO A 19 4.77 -19.44 41.22
N LYS A 20 4.63 -18.78 42.39
CA LYS A 20 3.77 -19.28 43.49
C LYS A 20 2.37 -18.65 43.42
N ARG A 21 1.39 -19.46 43.02
CA ARG A 21 -0.05 -19.24 43.24
C ARG A 21 -0.38 -19.44 44.73
N ARG A 22 -1.19 -18.55 45.31
CA ARG A 22 -1.95 -18.79 46.55
C ARG A 22 -3.44 -18.86 46.24
N LYS A 23 -4.11 -19.80 46.91
CA LYS A 23 -5.53 -20.22 46.80
C LYS A 23 -6.27 -19.81 48.07
N GLY A 24 -7.60 -19.66 47.95
CA GLY A 24 -8.58 -19.50 49.05
C GLY A 24 -8.97 -18.04 49.26
N GLU A 25 -10.23 -17.63 49.35
CA GLU A 25 -11.44 -18.33 49.81
C GLU A 25 -12.61 -17.35 49.61
N LYS A 26 -13.74 -17.79 49.03
CA LYS A 26 -15.09 -17.33 49.41
C LYS A 26 -16.18 -18.14 48.70
N GLU A 27 -16.68 -19.05 49.51
CA GLU A 27 -17.93 -19.76 49.49
C GLU A 27 -19.17 -18.84 49.44
N LYS A 28 -20.12 -19.16 48.54
CA LYS A 28 -21.58 -19.27 48.82
C LYS A 28 -22.26 -19.73 47.52
N ARG A 29 -22.62 -21.01 47.38
CA ARG A 29 -23.91 -21.59 47.79
C ARG A 29 -25.12 -20.75 47.37
N GLN A 30 -25.63 -21.05 46.17
CA GLN A 30 -27.06 -21.28 45.95
C GLN A 30 -27.25 -22.04 44.63
N ARG A 31 -27.23 -23.37 44.73
CA ARG A 31 -28.06 -24.26 43.91
C ARG A 31 -29.38 -24.46 44.65
N SER A 32 -30.35 -25.07 43.97
CA SER A 32 -31.72 -25.45 44.38
C SER A 32 -32.72 -24.41 43.86
N VAL A 33 -33.69 -24.70 42.99
CA VAL A 33 -34.39 -25.96 42.77
C VAL A 33 -34.81 -26.06 41.30
N GLU A 34 -34.75 -27.29 40.82
CA GLU A 34 -35.24 -27.83 39.55
C GLU A 34 -36.79 -27.86 39.52
N VAL A 35 -37.34 -28.27 38.37
CA VAL A 35 -38.65 -28.97 38.23
C VAL A 35 -39.87 -28.15 37.74
N LEU A 36 -40.17 -28.34 36.45
CA LEU A 36 -41.47 -28.57 35.76
C LEU A 36 -42.59 -27.51 35.79
N ALA A 37 -43.04 -27.09 34.59
CA ALA A 37 -44.42 -27.32 34.12
C ALA A 37 -44.58 -26.93 32.63
N LEU A 38 -45.29 -27.79 31.90
CA LEU A 38 -45.76 -27.64 30.51
C LEU A 38 -47.22 -27.11 30.49
N GLU A 39 -47.62 -26.64 29.30
CA GLU A 39 -48.99 -26.32 28.81
C GLU A 39 -49.64 -24.96 29.19
N SER A 40 -49.88 -24.12 28.19
CA SER A 40 -51.20 -24.01 27.52
C SER A 40 -51.28 -22.77 26.62
N MET A 41 -52.13 -22.89 25.59
CA MET A 41 -52.38 -21.92 24.52
C MET A 41 -53.18 -20.71 25.03
N ALA A 42 -52.82 -19.50 24.61
CA ALA A 42 -53.76 -18.38 24.49
C ALA A 42 -53.22 -17.38 23.46
N THR A 43 -53.99 -17.25 22.37
CA THR A 43 -54.01 -16.13 21.44
C THR A 43 -54.30 -14.82 22.20
N GLU A 44 -53.59 -13.74 21.87
CA GLU A 44 -54.17 -12.39 21.65
C GLU A 44 -53.10 -11.34 21.33
N THR A 45 -53.13 -10.92 20.06
CA THR A 45 -53.05 -9.56 19.54
C THR A 45 -52.24 -8.46 20.26
N GLY A 46 -51.23 -7.97 19.53
CA GLY A 46 -51.05 -6.52 19.32
C GLY A 46 -49.96 -5.85 20.16
N THR A 47 -48.81 -5.53 19.55
CA THR A 47 -48.45 -4.16 19.13
C THR A 47 -47.09 -4.20 18.41
N GLN A 48 -47.02 -3.43 17.33
CA GLN A 48 -46.02 -3.40 16.28
C GLN A 48 -44.62 -2.95 16.74
N LYS A 49 -43.58 -3.64 16.24
CA LYS A 49 -42.32 -3.02 15.82
C LYS A 49 -41.93 -3.61 14.46
N GLN A 50 -42.43 -3.00 13.39
CA GLN A 50 -41.87 -3.17 12.06
C GLN A 50 -40.47 -2.53 12.09
N GLN A 51 -39.44 -3.38 12.15
CA GLN A 51 -38.09 -2.98 11.78
C GLN A 51 -38.02 -3.07 10.26
N GLU A 52 -38.01 -1.90 9.64
CA GLU A 52 -37.66 -1.68 8.24
C GLU A 52 -36.26 -2.26 8.00
N GLN A 53 -36.20 -3.45 7.40
CA GLN A 53 -34.95 -3.99 6.87
C GLN A 53 -34.65 -3.22 5.59
N GLU A 54 -33.95 -2.10 5.74
CA GLU A 54 -33.31 -1.39 4.64
C GLU A 54 -32.25 -2.34 4.05
N GLN A 55 -32.65 -3.07 3.01
CA GLN A 55 -31.77 -3.89 2.19
C GLN A 55 -30.73 -2.96 1.54
N LYS A 56 -29.58 -2.80 2.19
CA LYS A 56 -28.36 -2.31 1.55
C LYS A 56 -28.00 -3.28 0.43
N LYS A 57 -28.47 -2.99 -0.78
CA LYS A 57 -27.92 -3.58 -2.01
C LYS A 57 -26.39 -3.41 -1.94
N PRO A 58 -25.59 -4.47 -2.10
CA PRO A 58 -24.15 -4.32 -2.18
C PRO A 58 -23.86 -3.39 -3.35
N THR A 59 -23.28 -2.23 -3.07
CA THR A 59 -22.74 -1.35 -4.11
C THR A 59 -21.63 -2.15 -4.80
N GLU A 60 -21.93 -2.70 -5.98
CA GLU A 60 -20.92 -3.34 -6.83
C GLU A 60 -19.81 -2.32 -7.08
N LYS A 61 -18.65 -2.54 -6.45
CA LYS A 61 -17.48 -1.71 -6.65
C LYS A 61 -17.09 -1.84 -8.12
N ARG A 62 -17.08 -0.72 -8.83
CA ARG A 62 -16.64 -0.67 -10.23
C ARG A 62 -15.26 -1.32 -10.34
N LYS A 63 -15.12 -2.24 -11.28
CA LYS A 63 -13.83 -2.91 -11.54
C LYS A 63 -12.80 -1.84 -11.92
N PRO A 64 -11.55 -1.94 -11.42
CA PRO A 64 -10.50 -1.04 -11.84
C PRO A 64 -10.27 -1.19 -13.34
N VAL A 65 -10.23 -0.07 -14.06
CA VAL A 65 -9.91 -0.03 -15.48
C VAL A 65 -8.41 0.20 -15.59
N PHE A 66 -7.73 -0.69 -16.29
CA PHE A 66 -6.31 -0.56 -16.58
C PHE A 66 -6.13 0.23 -17.87
N VAL A 67 -5.33 1.28 -17.79
CA VAL A 67 -4.97 2.17 -18.90
C VAL A 67 -3.56 1.82 -19.36
N LYS A 68 -3.30 1.98 -20.65
CA LYS A 68 -1.97 1.76 -21.26
C LYS A 68 -1.16 3.04 -21.29
N VAL A 69 0.17 2.92 -21.36
CA VAL A 69 1.08 4.08 -21.36
C VAL A 69 0.76 5.02 -22.51
N ASP A 70 0.54 4.51 -23.72
CA ASP A 70 0.21 5.31 -24.92
C ASP A 70 -1.10 6.14 -24.80
N GLN A 71 -1.98 5.79 -23.88
CA GLN A 71 -3.25 6.50 -23.68
C GLN A 71 -3.14 7.65 -22.67
N LEU A 72 -1.96 7.86 -22.08
CA LEU A 72 -1.72 8.92 -21.12
C LEU A 72 -1.68 10.29 -21.81
N LYS A 73 -2.35 11.27 -21.21
CA LYS A 73 -2.42 12.64 -21.73
C LYS A 73 -1.93 13.66 -20.71
N PRO A 74 -1.37 14.80 -21.15
CA PRO A 74 -0.94 15.87 -20.24
C PRO A 74 -2.09 16.32 -19.33
N GLY A 75 -1.80 16.55 -18.05
CA GLY A 75 -2.78 17.05 -17.07
C GLY A 75 -3.86 16.06 -16.60
N THR A 76 -3.81 14.81 -17.05
CA THR A 76 -4.76 13.77 -16.63
C THR A 76 -4.32 13.07 -15.35
N ASN A 77 -5.30 12.65 -14.54
CA ASN A 77 -5.09 12.06 -13.21
C ASN A 77 -5.93 10.79 -13.01
N GLY A 78 -5.55 9.96 -12.04
CA GLY A 78 -6.35 8.81 -11.61
C GLY A 78 -6.14 7.54 -12.42
N HIS A 79 -5.01 7.45 -13.13
CA HIS A 79 -4.70 6.30 -13.97
C HIS A 79 -4.32 5.09 -13.13
N THR A 80 -4.77 3.92 -13.58
CA THR A 80 -4.30 2.65 -13.03
C THR A 80 -3.64 1.88 -14.16
N LEU A 81 -2.36 1.53 -14.01
CA LEU A 81 -1.60 0.84 -15.04
C LEU A 81 -0.64 -0.18 -14.46
N ILE A 82 -0.26 -1.14 -15.29
CA ILE A 82 0.75 -2.16 -14.99
C ILE A 82 1.96 -1.84 -15.86
N ALA A 83 3.10 -1.62 -15.24
CA ALA A 83 4.33 -1.29 -15.95
C ALA A 83 5.51 -2.08 -15.39
N LYS A 84 6.46 -2.38 -16.25
CA LYS A 84 7.74 -2.96 -15.89
C LYS A 84 8.78 -1.85 -15.76
N VAL A 85 9.59 -1.93 -14.71
CA VAL A 85 10.70 -1.01 -14.46
C VAL A 85 11.90 -1.46 -15.28
N LEU A 86 12.42 -0.58 -16.13
CA LEU A 86 13.61 -0.83 -16.95
C LEU A 86 14.87 -0.34 -16.23
N SER A 87 14.86 0.92 -15.77
CA SER A 87 15.96 1.55 -15.06
C SER A 87 15.45 2.35 -13.86
N SER A 88 16.33 2.55 -12.88
CA SER A 88 16.04 3.39 -11.71
C SER A 88 17.31 4.15 -11.32
N GLU A 89 17.24 5.48 -11.38
CA GLU A 89 18.33 6.38 -11.06
C GLU A 89 17.94 7.26 -9.86
N MET A 90 18.80 7.30 -8.83
CA MET A 90 18.58 8.17 -7.68
C MET A 90 19.07 9.59 -8.00
N VAL A 91 18.13 10.52 -8.16
CA VAL A 91 18.44 11.92 -8.51
C VAL A 91 18.67 12.79 -7.27
N LEU A 92 17.97 12.50 -6.18
CA LEU A 92 18.08 13.30 -4.95
C LEU A 92 18.03 12.42 -3.71
N GLN A 93 19.10 12.49 -2.92
CA GLN A 93 19.18 11.89 -1.59
C GLN A 93 19.62 12.95 -0.59
N LYS A 94 18.66 13.70 -0.03
CA LYS A 94 18.95 14.71 0.99
C LYS A 94 18.59 14.16 2.37
N GLY A 95 19.59 13.55 3.02
CA GLY A 95 19.56 13.27 4.45
C GLY A 95 20.36 14.35 5.19
N ARG A 96 19.70 15.20 5.99
CA ARG A 96 20.42 16.04 6.96
C ARG A 96 20.61 15.20 8.23
N PRO A 97 21.83 14.97 8.73
CA PRO A 97 22.08 14.07 9.86
C PRO A 97 21.64 14.63 11.24
N ALA A 98 20.98 15.78 11.31
CA ALA A 98 20.87 16.55 12.55
C ALA A 98 19.46 16.61 13.20
N SER A 99 18.42 16.00 12.65
CA SER A 99 17.09 16.03 13.29
C SER A 99 16.27 14.78 12.99
N GLN A 100 15.93 14.04 14.06
CA GLN A 100 15.12 12.81 14.03
C GLN A 100 13.71 12.98 13.42
N ASN A 101 13.28 14.21 13.13
CA ASN A 101 11.94 14.53 12.61
C ASN A 101 11.93 15.04 11.16
N LEU A 102 13.07 15.20 10.51
CA LEU A 102 13.12 15.62 9.10
C LEU A 102 13.06 14.38 8.20
N ARG A 103 11.89 14.16 7.58
CA ARG A 103 11.64 13.11 6.59
C ARG A 103 12.76 13.12 5.54
N GLN A 104 13.61 12.09 5.55
CA GLN A 104 14.63 11.91 4.52
C GLN A 104 13.94 11.88 3.17
N THR A 105 14.18 12.90 2.35
CA THR A 105 13.56 12.99 1.03
C THR A 105 14.46 12.28 0.05
N ARG A 106 14.02 11.10 -0.38
CA ARG A 106 14.65 10.31 -1.45
C ARG A 106 13.79 10.44 -2.70
N ILE A 107 14.39 10.78 -3.82
CA ILE A 107 13.73 10.86 -5.12
C ILE A 107 14.56 10.07 -6.12
N ALA A 108 13.90 9.18 -6.84
CA ALA A 108 14.46 8.47 -7.97
C ALA A 108 13.63 8.71 -9.23
N GLU A 109 14.30 8.80 -10.35
CA GLU A 109 13.71 8.78 -11.68
C GLU A 109 13.83 7.35 -12.22
N CYS A 110 12.69 6.73 -12.48
CA CYS A 110 12.62 5.35 -12.95
C CYS A 110 12.02 5.33 -14.35
N LEU A 111 12.68 4.67 -15.30
CA LEU A 111 12.07 4.42 -16.60
C LEU A 111 11.12 3.22 -16.47
N VAL A 112 9.84 3.44 -16.72
CA VAL A 112 8.81 2.40 -16.65
C VAL A 112 8.08 2.30 -17.98
N GLY A 113 7.60 1.11 -18.33
CA GLY A 113 6.82 0.95 -19.55
C GLY A 113 6.01 -0.32 -19.62
N ASP A 114 5.15 -0.36 -20.61
CA ASP A 114 4.34 -1.50 -21.01
C ASP A 114 4.59 -1.84 -22.48
N GLU A 115 3.78 -2.71 -23.06
CA GLU A 115 3.90 -3.06 -24.48
C GLU A 115 3.62 -1.90 -25.45
N THR A 116 3.05 -0.79 -24.98
CA THR A 116 2.65 0.36 -25.81
C THR A 116 3.68 1.48 -25.80
N GLY A 117 4.40 1.65 -24.69
CA GLY A 117 5.45 2.66 -24.58
C GLY A 117 6.11 2.72 -23.22
N THR A 118 6.97 3.71 -23.06
CA THR A 118 7.70 4.03 -21.83
C THR A 118 7.44 5.46 -21.38
N ILE A 119 7.56 5.69 -20.08
CA ILE A 119 7.43 7.00 -19.44
C ILE A 119 8.34 7.05 -18.20
N LEU A 120 8.85 8.23 -17.87
CA LEU A 120 9.59 8.46 -16.63
C LEU A 120 8.63 8.54 -15.44
N PHE A 121 8.88 7.71 -14.45
CA PHE A 121 8.21 7.70 -13.17
C PHE A 121 9.07 8.37 -12.11
N THR A 122 8.47 9.30 -11.35
CA THR A 122 9.13 9.95 -10.21
C THR A 122 8.79 9.20 -8.92
N ALA A 123 9.68 8.32 -8.48
CA ALA A 123 9.55 7.57 -7.23
C ALA A 123 9.98 8.43 -6.04
N ARG A 124 9.19 8.44 -4.96
CA ARG A 124 9.48 9.19 -3.73
C ARG A 124 9.57 8.29 -2.50
N ASN A 125 10.55 8.57 -1.65
CA ASN A 125 10.79 7.92 -0.35
C ASN A 125 10.80 6.39 -0.47
N ASP A 126 9.84 5.71 0.16
CA ASP A 126 9.75 4.25 0.21
C ASP A 126 9.41 3.62 -1.16
N GLN A 127 8.88 4.41 -2.09
CA GLN A 127 8.65 3.94 -3.47
C GLN A 127 9.97 3.61 -4.17
N VAL A 128 11.06 4.30 -3.82
CA VAL A 128 12.38 4.06 -4.42
C VAL A 128 12.85 2.62 -4.15
N ASP A 129 12.53 2.08 -2.97
CA ASP A 129 12.93 0.72 -2.59
C ASP A 129 12.11 -0.36 -3.33
N LEU A 130 10.91 -0.01 -3.81
CA LEU A 130 10.01 -0.89 -4.59
C LEU A 130 10.34 -0.86 -6.10
N MET A 131 10.77 0.29 -6.62
CA MET A 131 11.02 0.53 -8.04
C MET A 131 12.39 0.02 -8.49
N LYS A 132 12.66 -1.26 -8.29
CA LYS A 132 13.90 -1.89 -8.75
C LYS A 132 13.81 -2.29 -10.23
N PRO A 133 14.91 -2.16 -11.00
CA PRO A 133 14.92 -2.58 -12.41
C PRO A 133 14.56 -4.07 -12.52
N GLY A 134 13.77 -4.41 -13.55
CA GLY A 134 13.28 -5.76 -13.82
C GLY A 134 11.98 -6.14 -13.11
N VAL A 135 11.53 -5.36 -12.13
CA VAL A 135 10.28 -5.62 -11.39
C VAL A 135 9.07 -5.13 -12.17
N THR A 136 7.95 -5.84 -12.06
CA THR A 136 6.64 -5.38 -12.54
C THR A 136 5.85 -4.76 -11.39
N VAL A 137 5.29 -3.58 -11.63
CA VAL A 137 4.54 -2.82 -10.65
C VAL A 137 3.17 -2.43 -11.18
N ILE A 138 2.19 -2.41 -10.29
CA ILE A 138 0.89 -1.78 -10.51
C ILE A 138 0.91 -0.41 -9.83
N LEU A 139 0.65 0.60 -10.63
CA LEU A 139 0.51 1.98 -10.17
C LEU A 139 -0.98 2.30 -10.15
N ARG A 140 -1.54 2.53 -8.95
CA ARG A 140 -2.96 2.86 -8.77
C ARG A 140 -3.13 4.35 -8.49
N ASN A 141 -4.11 4.96 -9.16
CA ASN A 141 -4.43 6.38 -9.02
C ASN A 141 -3.21 7.29 -9.29
N ALA A 142 -2.40 6.91 -10.27
CA ALA A 142 -1.27 7.70 -10.72
C ALA A 142 -1.74 8.94 -11.48
N LYS A 143 -0.90 9.99 -11.46
CA LYS A 143 -1.13 11.22 -12.19
C LYS A 143 -0.02 11.51 -13.18
N ILE A 144 -0.34 12.31 -14.18
CA ILE A 144 0.64 12.91 -15.07
C ILE A 144 1.04 14.28 -14.51
N ASP A 145 2.30 14.38 -14.13
CA ASP A 145 2.95 15.63 -13.72
C ASP A 145 3.68 16.22 -14.92
N MET A 146 3.45 17.49 -15.20
CA MET A 146 4.15 18.19 -16.29
C MET A 146 5.45 18.77 -15.73
N PHE A 147 6.58 18.31 -16.27
CA PHE A 147 7.90 18.79 -15.87
C PHE A 147 8.68 19.28 -17.08
N LYS A 148 8.96 20.59 -17.11
CA LYS A 148 9.71 21.25 -18.19
C LYS A 148 9.20 20.93 -19.61
N GLY A 149 7.88 20.92 -19.79
CA GLY A 149 7.25 20.61 -21.08
C GLY A 149 7.03 19.13 -21.35
N SER A 150 7.65 18.21 -20.60
CA SER A 150 7.47 16.77 -20.79
C SER A 150 6.57 16.15 -19.72
N MET A 151 5.87 15.08 -20.09
CA MET A 151 5.04 14.31 -19.15
C MET A 151 5.90 13.38 -18.28
N ARG A 152 5.58 13.33 -16.98
CA ARG A 152 6.14 12.38 -16.02
C ARG A 152 5.02 11.72 -15.23
N LEU A 153 5.18 10.44 -14.93
CA LEU A 153 4.24 9.71 -14.10
C LEU A 153 4.59 9.89 -12.62
N ALA A 154 3.61 10.18 -11.78
CA ALA A 154 3.79 10.35 -10.34
C ALA A 154 2.63 9.72 -9.54
N VAL A 155 2.91 9.38 -8.28
CA VAL A 155 1.94 8.77 -7.36
C VAL A 155 1.69 9.76 -6.20
N ASP A 156 0.43 10.17 -6.05
CA ASP A 156 -0.03 11.07 -4.99
C ASP A 156 -0.28 10.36 -3.65
N LYS A 157 -0.74 11.11 -2.63
CA LYS A 157 -0.97 10.61 -1.26
C LYS A 157 -2.01 9.49 -1.15
N TRP A 158 -2.98 9.46 -2.08
CA TRP A 158 -4.04 8.44 -2.14
C TRP A 158 -3.68 7.28 -3.09
N ALA A 159 -2.57 7.43 -3.81
CA ALA A 159 -2.12 6.49 -4.80
C ALA A 159 -1.20 5.45 -4.15
N ARG A 160 -1.14 4.24 -4.71
CA ARG A 160 -0.35 3.13 -4.19
C ARG A 160 0.44 2.46 -5.30
N VAL A 161 1.66 2.05 -4.95
CA VAL A 161 2.53 1.22 -5.79
C VAL A 161 2.49 -0.18 -5.21
N GLU A 162 2.07 -1.15 -6.02
CA GLU A 162 2.03 -2.57 -5.66
C GLU A 162 3.02 -3.31 -6.54
N VAL A 163 3.87 -4.14 -5.95
CA VAL A 163 4.75 -5.04 -6.71
C VAL A 163 3.95 -6.30 -7.03
N THR A 164 4.06 -6.79 -8.26
CA THR A 164 3.35 -7.99 -8.70
C THR A 164 4.29 -9.02 -9.29
N ASP A 165 3.72 -10.18 -9.61
CA ASP A 165 4.41 -11.19 -10.41
C ASP A 165 4.93 -10.59 -11.72
N PRO A 166 6.07 -11.10 -12.24
CA PRO A 166 6.67 -10.61 -13.45
C PRO A 166 5.70 -10.77 -14.62
N ALA A 167 5.35 -9.66 -15.25
CA ALA A 167 4.51 -9.71 -16.44
C ALA A 167 5.30 -10.25 -17.64
N THR A 168 4.58 -10.97 -18.52
CA THR A 168 5.14 -11.63 -19.70
C THR A 168 5.27 -10.73 -20.92
N PHE A 169 4.83 -9.47 -20.86
CA PHE A 169 4.92 -8.54 -21.98
C PHE A 169 6.33 -7.97 -22.16
N ALA A 170 6.72 -7.73 -23.41
CA ALA A 170 7.92 -7.00 -23.77
C ALA A 170 7.60 -5.50 -23.77
N VAL A 171 8.44 -4.70 -23.11
CA VAL A 171 8.27 -3.24 -23.04
C VAL A 171 8.71 -2.62 -24.36
N LYS A 172 7.91 -1.68 -24.88
CA LYS A 172 8.26 -0.93 -26.09
C LYS A 172 9.04 0.33 -25.74
N GLU A 173 10.36 0.23 -25.80
CA GLU A 173 11.27 1.34 -25.48
C GLU A 173 11.28 2.45 -26.54
N ASP A 174 10.92 2.13 -27.79
CA ASP A 174 10.92 3.07 -28.92
C ASP A 174 9.93 4.24 -28.74
N ASN A 175 8.85 4.01 -27.99
CA ASN A 175 7.80 5.00 -27.78
C ASN A 175 7.90 5.60 -26.37
N ASN A 176 8.77 6.58 -26.18
CA ASN A 176 8.99 7.23 -24.88
C ASN A 176 8.22 8.55 -24.78
N LEU A 177 7.14 8.57 -24.00
CA LEU A 177 6.28 9.74 -23.81
C LEU A 177 6.93 10.86 -23.00
N SER A 178 8.00 10.57 -22.26
CA SER A 178 8.72 11.59 -21.48
C SER A 178 9.75 12.36 -22.31
N LEU A 179 10.03 11.93 -23.54
CA LEU A 179 10.84 12.70 -24.48
C LEU A 179 9.98 13.64 -25.33
N VAL A 180 8.66 13.45 -25.33
CA VAL A 180 7.74 14.30 -26.05
C VAL A 180 7.54 15.59 -25.26
N GLU A 181 7.75 16.72 -25.94
CA GLU A 181 7.53 18.06 -25.40
C GLU A 181 6.13 18.54 -25.81
N TYR A 182 5.38 19.04 -24.84
CA TYR A 182 4.05 19.62 -25.00
C TYR A 182 4.09 21.10 -24.70
N GLU A 183 3.50 21.88 -25.59
CA GLU A 183 3.27 23.30 -25.40
C GLU A 183 1.81 23.55 -25.00
N LEU A 184 1.62 24.50 -24.09
CA LEU A 184 0.28 24.92 -23.69
C LEU A 184 -0.26 25.90 -24.73
N VAL A 185 -1.17 25.40 -25.58
CA VAL A 185 -1.87 26.22 -26.55
C VAL A 185 -3.14 26.78 -25.90
N ASN A 186 -3.16 28.09 -25.64
CA ASN A 186 -4.38 28.80 -25.27
C ASN A 186 -5.18 29.04 -26.55
N VAL A 187 -6.23 28.26 -26.77
CA VAL A 187 -7.18 28.56 -27.84
C VAL A 187 -8.02 29.75 -27.37
N VAL A 188 -7.72 30.93 -27.91
CA VAL A 188 -8.63 32.09 -27.79
C VAL A 188 -9.73 31.82 -28.80
N GLU A 189 -10.91 31.45 -28.32
CA GLU A 189 -12.10 31.35 -29.18
C GLU A 189 -12.43 32.77 -29.68
N GLU A 190 -12.41 32.97 -31.00
CA GLU A 190 -12.84 34.19 -31.68
C GLU A 190 -14.37 34.32 -31.70
#